data_AF-G0HP88-F1
#
_entry.id   AF-G0HP88-F1
#
_cell.length_a   1.000
_cell.length_b   1.000
_cell.length_c   1.000
_cell.angle_alpha   90.00
_cell.angle_beta   90.00
_cell.angle_gamma   90.00
#
_symmetry.space_group_name_H-M   'P 1'
#
loop_
_entity.id
_entity.type
_entity.pdbx_description
1 polymer ?
#
loop_
_entity_poly.entity_id
_entity_poly.type
_entity_poly.pdbx_seq_one_letter_code
_entity_poly.pdbx_strand_id
1 'polypeptide(L)'
;MKGISRELVVGIFVGIAIGAVLSYALAVHDGTSGDIRTCPVVNHGILTGYLVRASPTTGGEATARAAERAYLEQRSPNYPLELFREMYRDVPGRKEFIGLSYVFTNDNLLYGRFAISNETPPDFEFASPAQDMSQRVDGAGIITPKWAVIFVSLYDFGGMNSVEELRLTAPGEWKLEYYGGTGDILTGDVLRVRFSSMKRDNYVVLAFETDGSLDHPPQIEVVIDGDSYLLLRDYSST
;
A
#
# COMPACT_ATOMS: atom_id res chain seq x y z
N MET A 1 -40.41 47.97 -19.91
CA MET A 1 -39.31 47.05 -19.56
C MET A 1 -39.92 45.74 -19.11
N LYS A 2 -39.73 44.63 -19.86
CA LYS A 2 -40.19 43.30 -19.43
C LYS A 2 -39.25 42.83 -18.32
N GLY A 3 -39.77 42.73 -17.11
CA GLY A 3 -39.01 42.27 -15.95
C GLY A 3 -38.54 40.83 -16.17
N ILE A 4 -37.31 40.54 -15.76
CA ILE A 4 -36.77 39.19 -15.75
C ILE A 4 -37.70 38.32 -14.90
N SER A 5 -38.25 37.25 -15.46
CA SER A 5 -39.18 36.39 -14.73
C SER A 5 -38.46 35.76 -13.54
N ARG A 6 -39.17 35.67 -12.40
CA ARG A 6 -38.66 35.06 -11.16
C ARG A 6 -38.10 33.65 -11.39
N GLU A 7 -38.67 32.93 -12.35
CA GLU A 7 -38.26 31.59 -12.78
C GLU A 7 -36.85 31.58 -13.41
N LEU A 8 -36.49 32.59 -14.20
CA LEU A 8 -35.16 32.71 -14.79
C LEU A 8 -34.10 32.95 -13.71
N VAL A 9 -34.42 33.80 -12.73
CA VAL A 9 -33.53 34.10 -11.60
C VAL A 9 -33.31 32.83 -10.77
N VAL A 10 -34.37 32.10 -10.43
CA VAL A 10 -34.27 30.82 -9.69
C VAL A 10 -33.47 29.79 -10.48
N GLY A 11 -33.70 29.67 -11.79
CA GLY A 11 -32.94 28.74 -12.65
C GLY A 11 -31.44 29.03 -12.66
N ILE A 12 -31.04 30.31 -12.72
CA ILE A 12 -29.63 30.71 -12.68
C ILE A 12 -29.01 30.36 -11.32
N PHE A 13 -29.68 30.65 -10.21
CA PHE A 13 -29.15 30.34 -8.88
C PHE A 13 -29.02 28.83 -8.63
N VAL A 14 -29.98 28.03 -9.10
CA VAL A 14 -29.90 26.57 -9.02
C VAL A 14 -28.77 26.03 -9.88
N GLY A 15 -28.60 26.56 -11.11
CA GLY A 15 -27.50 26.17 -12.00
C GLY A 15 -26.12 26.51 -11.42
N ILE A 16 -25.96 27.69 -10.81
CA ILE A 16 -24.72 28.09 -10.14
C ILE A 16 -24.46 27.21 -8.91
N ALA A 17 -25.48 26.91 -8.10
CA ALA A 17 -25.31 26.05 -6.93
C ALA A 17 -24.91 24.63 -7.32
N ILE A 18 -25.55 24.03 -8.33
CA ILE A 18 -25.21 22.72 -8.85
C ILE A 18 -23.80 22.73 -9.46
N GLY A 19 -23.48 23.74 -10.28
CA GLY A 19 -22.16 23.91 -10.87
C GLY A 19 -21.05 24.09 -9.84
N ALA A 20 -21.29 24.86 -8.78
CA ALA A 20 -20.34 25.07 -7.69
C ALA A 20 -20.15 23.80 -6.84
N VAL A 21 -21.23 23.08 -6.54
CA VAL A 21 -21.15 21.82 -5.78
C VAL A 21 -20.44 20.73 -6.59
N LEU A 22 -20.74 20.59 -7.89
CA LEU A 22 -20.03 19.65 -8.78
C LEU A 22 -18.57 20.04 -8.98
N SER A 23 -18.28 21.33 -9.19
CA SER A 23 -16.90 21.82 -9.33
C SER A 23 -16.11 21.65 -8.03
N TYR A 24 -16.75 21.82 -6.86
CA TYR A 24 -16.12 21.57 -5.57
C TYR A 24 -15.94 20.07 -5.31
N ALA A 25 -16.90 19.21 -5.66
CA ALA A 25 -16.75 17.76 -5.56
C ALA A 25 -15.61 17.24 -6.47
N LEU A 26 -15.48 17.79 -7.68
CA LEU A 26 -14.38 17.49 -8.60
C LEU A 26 -13.05 18.07 -8.11
N ALA A 27 -13.02 19.32 -7.63
CA ALA A 27 -11.82 19.95 -7.10
C ALA A 27 -11.35 19.37 -5.76
N VAL A 28 -12.24 18.78 -4.95
CA VAL A 28 -11.88 18.01 -3.75
C VAL A 28 -11.30 16.64 -4.13
N HIS A 29 -11.67 16.10 -5.29
CA HIS A 29 -11.03 14.91 -5.87
C HIS A 29 -9.69 15.20 -6.56
N ASP A 30 -9.52 16.35 -7.21
CA ASP A 30 -8.25 16.74 -7.87
C ASP A 30 -7.26 17.44 -6.93
N GLY A 31 -7.75 18.22 -5.95
CA GLY A 31 -6.97 19.17 -5.16
C GLY A 31 -6.27 18.61 -3.93
N THR A 32 -6.30 17.29 -3.72
CA THR A 32 -5.47 16.64 -2.70
C THR A 32 -4.51 15.59 -3.26
N SER A 33 -4.25 15.62 -4.57
CA SER A 33 -3.14 14.86 -5.19
C SER A 33 -1.79 15.54 -4.93
N GLY A 34 -1.41 15.68 -3.66
CA GLY A 34 0.01 15.73 -3.35
C GLY A 34 0.58 14.38 -3.74
N ASP A 35 1.23 14.31 -4.91
CA ASP A 35 1.87 13.12 -5.48
C ASP A 35 2.57 12.32 -4.37
N ILE A 36 2.46 10.98 -4.42
CA ILE A 36 3.20 10.10 -3.52
C ILE A 36 4.67 10.50 -3.60
N ARG A 37 5.22 10.93 -2.46
CA ARG A 37 6.65 11.21 -2.36
C ARG A 37 7.33 9.86 -2.37
N THR A 38 7.78 9.45 -3.53
CA THR A 38 8.51 8.21 -3.77
C THR A 38 9.97 8.31 -3.29
N CYS A 39 10.43 9.50 -2.85
CA CYS A 39 11.79 9.71 -2.34
C CYS A 39 11.92 10.71 -1.15
N PRO A 40 11.10 10.71 -0.09
CA PRO A 40 11.46 11.49 1.09
C PRO A 40 12.57 10.77 1.83
N VAL A 41 13.64 11.51 2.13
CA VAL A 41 14.51 11.21 3.27
C VAL A 41 13.60 11.08 4.49
N VAL A 42 13.58 9.91 5.11
CA VAL A 42 12.72 9.66 6.28
C VAL A 42 13.20 10.53 7.43
N ASN A 43 12.29 11.31 8.00
CA ASN A 43 12.60 12.10 9.19
C ASN A 43 12.59 11.16 10.41
N HIS A 44 13.76 10.85 10.96
CA HIS A 44 13.89 9.94 12.10
C HIS A 44 13.09 10.36 13.32
N GLY A 45 12.93 11.67 13.59
CA GLY A 45 12.11 12.14 14.71
C GLY A 45 10.62 11.82 14.56
N ILE A 46 10.12 11.87 13.32
CA ILE A 46 8.76 11.44 12.98
C ILE A 46 8.65 9.91 13.07
N LEU A 47 9.64 9.18 12.54
CA LEU A 47 9.70 7.71 12.56
C LEU A 47 9.65 7.16 13.99
N THR A 48 10.41 7.74 14.93
CA THR A 48 10.42 7.34 16.34
C THR A 48 9.02 7.41 16.97
N GLY A 49 8.20 8.41 16.59
CA GLY A 49 6.82 8.53 17.08
C GLY A 49 5.94 7.34 16.73
N TYR A 50 6.20 6.68 15.59
CA TYR A 50 5.51 5.46 15.18
C TYR A 50 6.12 4.21 15.82
N LEU A 51 7.44 4.15 15.97
CA LEU A 51 8.14 3.03 16.64
C LEU A 51 7.69 2.84 18.09
N VAL A 52 7.41 3.93 18.82
CA VAL A 52 6.86 3.84 20.19
C VAL A 52 5.53 3.07 20.23
N ARG A 53 4.79 3.04 19.12
CA ARG A 53 3.48 2.37 18.99
C ARG A 53 3.58 0.99 18.33
N ALA A 54 4.65 0.75 17.58
CA ALA A 54 4.97 -0.51 16.92
C ALA A 54 6.13 -1.19 17.67
N SER A 55 5.85 -1.79 18.82
CA SER A 55 6.82 -2.60 19.55
C SER A 55 6.72 -4.08 19.17
N PRO A 56 7.83 -4.85 19.19
CA PRO A 56 7.81 -6.31 19.16
C PRO A 56 6.75 -6.97 20.06
N THR A 57 6.46 -6.34 21.21
CA THR A 57 5.57 -6.86 22.24
C THR A 57 4.12 -6.40 22.10
N THR A 58 3.83 -5.41 21.24
CA THR A 58 2.46 -4.88 21.03
C THR A 58 1.66 -5.64 19.99
N GLY A 59 2.26 -6.61 19.29
CA GLY A 59 1.59 -7.50 18.34
C GLY A 59 1.49 -6.96 16.90
N GLY A 60 0.99 -7.81 15.99
CA GLY A 60 0.88 -7.51 14.56
C GLY A 60 -0.10 -6.39 14.26
N GLU A 61 -1.29 -6.40 14.89
CA GLU A 61 -2.32 -5.38 14.66
C GLU A 61 -1.83 -3.95 14.98
N ALA A 62 -1.19 -3.75 16.13
CA ALA A 62 -0.68 -2.43 16.53
C ALA A 62 0.40 -1.91 15.56
N THR A 63 1.27 -2.82 15.13
CA THR A 63 2.31 -2.55 14.13
C THR A 63 1.71 -2.15 12.79
N ALA A 64 0.69 -2.88 12.32
CA ALA A 64 -0.03 -2.56 11.09
C ALA A 64 -0.72 -1.18 11.15
N ARG A 65 -1.41 -0.87 12.25
CA ARG A 65 -2.03 0.45 12.47
C ARG A 65 -1.00 1.59 12.45
N ALA A 66 0.19 1.37 13.01
CA ALA A 66 1.27 2.35 12.98
C ALA A 66 1.84 2.55 11.57
N ALA A 67 2.07 1.47 10.83
CA ALA A 67 2.54 1.52 9.44
C ALA A 67 1.52 2.22 8.53
N GLU A 68 0.25 1.87 8.65
CA GLU A 68 -0.83 2.52 7.90
C GLU A 68 -0.88 4.01 8.18
N ARG A 69 -0.87 4.38 9.46
CA ARG A 69 -0.90 5.79 9.87
C ARG A 69 0.31 6.55 9.32
N ALA A 70 1.51 5.96 9.39
CA ALA A 70 2.72 6.58 8.86
C ALA A 70 2.62 6.79 7.34
N TYR A 71 2.11 5.80 6.61
CA TYR A 71 1.85 5.93 5.18
C TYR A 71 0.85 7.04 4.87
N LEU A 72 -0.29 7.08 5.56
CA LEU A 72 -1.35 8.07 5.31
C LEU A 72 -0.90 9.50 5.63
N GLU A 73 -0.20 9.71 6.76
CA GLU A 73 0.26 11.03 7.18
C GLU A 73 1.41 11.54 6.30
N GLN A 74 2.30 10.65 5.84
CA GLN A 74 3.53 11.02 5.14
C GLN A 74 3.45 10.83 3.62
N ARG A 75 2.42 10.11 3.14
CA ARG A 75 2.16 9.79 1.74
C ARG A 75 3.38 9.21 1.04
N SER A 76 4.00 8.22 1.69
CA SER A 76 5.21 7.59 1.18
C SER A 76 5.37 6.17 1.69
N PRO A 77 5.68 5.20 0.79
CA PRO A 77 5.95 3.83 1.19
C PRO A 77 7.27 3.70 1.97
N ASN A 78 8.17 4.69 1.89
CA ASN A 78 9.43 4.72 2.64
C ASN A 78 9.20 4.68 4.16
N TYR A 79 8.09 5.21 4.66
CA TYR A 79 7.82 5.21 6.11
C TYR A 79 7.49 3.82 6.66
N PRO A 80 6.55 3.04 6.08
CA PRO A 80 6.40 1.62 6.40
C PRO A 80 7.70 0.82 6.26
N LEU A 81 8.47 1.05 5.19
CA LEU A 81 9.76 0.39 4.97
C LEU A 81 10.74 0.63 6.14
N GLU A 82 11.02 1.90 6.46
CA GLU A 82 11.95 2.21 7.55
C GLU A 82 11.41 1.78 8.91
N LEU A 83 10.09 1.84 9.13
CA LEU A 83 9.47 1.36 10.37
C LEU A 83 9.77 -0.13 10.58
N PHE A 84 9.52 -0.95 9.56
CA PHE A 84 9.80 -2.39 9.63
C PHE A 84 11.29 -2.68 9.68
N ARG A 85 12.13 -1.88 9.01
CA ARG A 85 13.59 -2.00 9.08
C ARG A 85 14.11 -1.73 10.48
N GLU A 86 13.65 -0.68 11.16
CA GLU A 86 14.07 -0.37 12.53
C GLU A 86 13.55 -1.43 13.52
N MET A 87 12.32 -1.90 13.38
CA MET A 87 11.84 -3.06 14.15
C MET A 87 12.68 -4.31 13.88
N TYR A 88 13.07 -4.52 12.62
CA TYR A 88 14.01 -5.56 12.24
C TYR A 88 15.44 -5.31 12.78
N ARG A 89 15.79 -4.14 13.30
CA ARG A 89 17.03 -3.96 14.08
C ARG A 89 16.81 -4.23 15.56
N ASP A 90 15.70 -3.76 16.11
CA ASP A 90 15.49 -3.69 17.56
C ASP A 90 14.85 -4.95 18.19
N VAL A 91 14.17 -5.81 17.43
CA VAL A 91 13.48 -7.00 17.95
C VAL A 91 14.42 -8.22 18.07
N PRO A 92 14.79 -8.72 19.25
CA PRO A 92 15.57 -9.96 19.34
C PRO A 92 14.76 -11.19 18.89
N GLY A 93 15.35 -12.09 18.11
CA GLY A 93 14.75 -13.37 17.68
C GLY A 93 14.88 -13.66 16.19
N ARG A 94 14.38 -14.83 15.75
CA ARG A 94 14.25 -15.17 14.33
C ARG A 94 13.12 -14.35 13.73
N LYS A 95 13.42 -13.55 12.73
CA LYS A 95 12.46 -12.67 12.05
C LYS A 95 12.90 -12.52 10.60
N GLU A 96 11.95 -12.24 9.73
CA GLU A 96 12.21 -11.96 8.33
C GLU A 96 11.78 -10.56 7.98
N PHE A 97 12.62 -9.88 7.22
CA PHE A 97 12.27 -8.61 6.59
C PHE A 97 11.93 -8.86 5.14
N ILE A 98 10.77 -8.34 4.68
CA ILE A 98 10.35 -8.38 3.27
C ILE A 98 10.44 -6.97 2.69
N GLY A 99 11.08 -6.84 1.53
CA GLY A 99 11.01 -5.65 0.69
C GLY A 99 10.64 -6.03 -0.74
N LEU A 100 9.73 -5.28 -1.37
CA LEU A 100 9.20 -5.54 -2.72
C LEU A 100 9.17 -4.23 -3.50
N SER A 101 9.73 -4.17 -4.71
CA SER A 101 9.62 -3.00 -5.58
C SER A 101 9.54 -3.44 -7.03
N TYR A 102 8.40 -3.20 -7.66
CA TYR A 102 8.07 -3.64 -9.01
C TYR A 102 7.59 -2.46 -9.84
N VAL A 103 8.14 -2.32 -11.03
CA VAL A 103 7.84 -1.23 -11.98
C VAL A 103 7.21 -1.83 -13.23
N PHE A 104 6.08 -1.25 -13.61
CA PHE A 104 5.33 -1.62 -14.80
C PHE A 104 5.39 -0.50 -15.83
N THR A 105 5.46 -0.90 -17.10
CA THR A 105 5.42 -0.01 -18.26
C THR A 105 4.44 -0.59 -19.26
N ASN A 106 3.38 0.18 -19.60
CA ASN A 106 2.28 -0.29 -20.45
C ASN A 106 1.72 -1.63 -19.95
N ASP A 107 1.37 -1.69 -18.67
CA ASP A 107 0.75 -2.85 -18.02
C ASP A 107 1.61 -4.12 -17.97
N ASN A 108 2.89 -4.02 -18.37
CA ASN A 108 3.84 -5.11 -18.35
C ASN A 108 4.90 -4.90 -17.29
N LEU A 109 5.25 -5.98 -16.57
CA LEU A 109 6.34 -5.93 -15.60
C LEU A 109 7.68 -5.78 -16.33
N LEU A 110 8.30 -4.60 -16.20
CA LEU A 110 9.61 -4.32 -16.81
C LEU A 110 10.76 -4.65 -15.85
N TYR A 111 10.57 -4.36 -14.56
CA TYR A 111 11.61 -4.50 -13.54
C TYR A 111 11.01 -4.89 -12.19
N GLY A 112 11.66 -5.84 -11.50
CA GLY A 112 11.28 -6.28 -10.16
C GLY A 112 12.49 -6.51 -9.27
N ARG A 113 12.38 -6.08 -8.01
CA ARG A 113 13.34 -6.35 -6.94
C ARG A 113 12.58 -6.80 -5.70
N PHE A 114 13.09 -7.84 -5.05
CA PHE A 114 12.64 -8.22 -3.72
C PHE A 114 13.82 -8.57 -2.82
N ALA A 115 13.61 -8.51 -1.51
CA ALA A 115 14.55 -8.98 -0.50
C ALA A 115 13.78 -9.68 0.62
N ILE A 116 14.28 -10.84 1.04
CA ILE A 116 13.87 -11.53 2.26
C ILE A 116 15.15 -11.77 3.08
N SER A 117 15.18 -11.40 4.36
CA SER A 117 16.37 -11.61 5.20
C SER A 117 16.06 -12.00 6.64
N ASN A 118 16.79 -13.00 7.13
CA ASN A 118 16.79 -13.48 8.50
C ASN A 118 17.95 -12.94 9.36
N GLU A 119 18.97 -12.26 8.78
CA GLU A 119 20.05 -11.58 9.53
C GLU A 119 20.66 -10.32 8.86
N THR A 120 21.21 -9.41 9.68
CA THR A 120 21.95 -8.13 9.40
C THR A 120 21.28 -7.11 8.46
N PRO A 121 21.44 -5.79 8.70
CA PRO A 121 20.44 -4.81 8.28
C PRO A 121 20.17 -4.88 6.78
N PRO A 122 18.89 -4.92 6.37
CA PRO A 122 18.54 -5.18 4.98
C PRO A 122 18.94 -3.99 4.11
N ASP A 123 19.75 -4.24 3.08
CA ASP A 123 20.16 -3.27 2.05
C ASP A 123 19.07 -3.01 0.98
N PHE A 124 17.82 -3.35 1.31
CA PHE A 124 16.70 -3.16 0.40
C PHE A 124 16.20 -1.73 0.49
N GLU A 125 16.20 -1.04 -0.64
CA GLU A 125 15.60 0.28 -0.80
C GLU A 125 14.71 0.28 -2.03
N PHE A 126 13.64 1.06 -1.95
CA PHE A 126 12.77 1.33 -3.08
C PHE A 126 13.54 2.07 -4.17
N ALA A 127 13.44 1.60 -5.41
CA ALA A 127 14.08 2.26 -6.54
C ALA A 127 13.51 3.68 -6.73
N SER A 128 14.23 4.58 -7.39
CA SER A 128 13.62 5.86 -7.80
C SER A 128 12.65 5.62 -8.97
N PRO A 129 11.56 6.41 -9.08
CA PRO A 129 10.67 6.36 -10.24
C PRO A 129 11.42 6.56 -11.56
N ALA A 130 11.16 5.72 -12.56
CA ALA A 130 11.61 5.92 -13.93
C ALA A 130 10.64 6.87 -14.67
N GLN A 131 11.09 7.53 -15.75
CA GLN A 131 10.26 8.51 -16.47
C GLN A 131 9.12 7.88 -17.28
N ASP A 132 9.27 6.62 -17.69
CA ASP A 132 8.39 5.86 -18.58
C ASP A 132 7.51 4.86 -17.82
N MET A 133 7.52 4.89 -16.49
CA MET A 133 6.72 3.98 -15.69
C MET A 133 5.23 4.35 -15.74
N SER A 134 4.37 3.37 -15.99
CA SER A 134 2.91 3.53 -15.89
C SER A 134 2.45 3.33 -14.45
N GLN A 135 3.02 2.32 -13.78
CA GLN A 135 2.61 1.93 -12.43
C GLN A 135 3.78 1.40 -11.62
N ARG A 136 3.57 1.36 -10.31
CA ARG A 136 4.53 0.82 -9.37
C ARG A 136 3.88 0.16 -8.18
N VAL A 137 4.41 -0.99 -7.80
CA VAL A 137 4.07 -1.68 -6.57
C VAL A 137 5.29 -1.67 -5.65
N ASP A 138 5.16 -0.99 -4.52
CA ASP A 138 6.14 -1.02 -3.44
C ASP A 138 5.54 -1.74 -2.23
N GLY A 139 6.31 -2.61 -1.60
CA GLY A 139 5.88 -3.32 -0.42
C GLY A 139 7.01 -3.48 0.58
N ALA A 140 6.63 -3.52 1.85
CA ALA A 140 7.52 -3.84 2.94
C ALA A 140 6.78 -4.72 3.94
N GLY A 141 7.49 -5.59 4.63
CA GLY A 141 6.91 -6.43 5.64
C GLY A 141 7.92 -6.88 6.68
N ILE A 142 7.39 -7.32 7.81
CA ILE A 142 8.16 -7.98 8.85
C ILE A 142 7.38 -9.19 9.33
N ILE A 143 8.05 -10.35 9.34
CA ILE A 143 7.50 -11.62 9.80
C ILE A 143 8.25 -12.02 11.06
N THR A 144 7.50 -12.39 12.09
CA THR A 144 8.02 -12.87 13.36
C THR A 144 7.42 -14.25 13.68
N PRO A 145 7.88 -14.94 14.74
CA PRO A 145 7.36 -16.25 15.11
C PRO A 145 5.92 -16.25 15.64
N LYS A 146 5.27 -15.10 15.75
CA LYS A 146 3.91 -15.00 16.32
C LYS A 146 2.95 -14.18 15.47
N TRP A 147 3.49 -13.33 14.62
CA TRP A 147 2.70 -12.43 13.82
C TRP A 147 3.50 -11.96 12.60
N ALA A 148 2.79 -11.55 11.57
CA ALA A 148 3.34 -10.95 10.36
C ALA A 148 2.62 -9.66 10.03
N VAL A 149 3.34 -8.66 9.51
CA VAL A 149 2.75 -7.46 8.94
C VAL A 149 3.27 -7.26 7.54
N ILE A 150 2.37 -7.01 6.60
CA ILE A 150 2.67 -6.76 5.19
C ILE A 150 1.99 -5.46 4.79
N PHE A 151 2.77 -4.53 4.26
CA PHE A 151 2.31 -3.32 3.62
C PHE A 151 2.61 -3.42 2.12
N VAL A 152 1.63 -3.07 1.30
CA VAL A 152 1.80 -2.91 -0.14
C VAL A 152 1.11 -1.61 -0.56
N SER A 153 1.82 -0.76 -1.27
CA SER A 153 1.27 0.38 -1.99
C SER A 153 1.41 0.20 -3.48
N LEU A 154 0.42 0.68 -4.18
CA LEU A 154 0.34 0.75 -5.63
C LEU A 154 0.14 2.22 -6.00
N TYR A 155 0.99 2.72 -6.88
CA TYR A 155 0.86 4.05 -7.43
C TYR A 155 0.71 3.99 -8.95
N ASP A 156 -0.33 4.67 -9.43
CA ASP A 156 -0.60 4.83 -10.86
C ASP A 156 -0.18 6.24 -11.35
N PHE A 157 0.84 6.26 -12.20
CA PHE A 157 1.36 7.49 -12.79
C PHE A 157 0.46 8.02 -13.92
N GLY A 158 -0.25 7.14 -14.63
CA GLY A 158 -1.12 7.45 -15.77
C GLY A 158 -2.53 7.97 -15.40
N GLY A 159 -2.95 7.84 -14.14
CA GLY A 159 -4.23 8.35 -13.64
C GLY A 159 -5.40 7.35 -13.69
N MET A 160 -5.21 6.16 -14.28
CA MET A 160 -6.22 5.10 -14.30
C MET A 160 -5.56 3.77 -13.96
N ASN A 161 -5.91 3.23 -12.79
CA ASN A 161 -5.30 2.02 -12.27
C ASN A 161 -5.78 0.76 -13.02
N SER A 162 -4.88 0.16 -13.79
CA SER A 162 -5.03 -1.14 -14.46
C SER A 162 -4.66 -2.35 -13.60
N VAL A 163 -4.09 -2.16 -12.40
CA VAL A 163 -3.94 -3.26 -11.43
C VAL A 163 -5.29 -3.50 -10.73
N GLU A 164 -5.88 -4.63 -11.04
CA GLU A 164 -7.23 -5.02 -10.61
C GLU A 164 -7.24 -5.57 -9.19
N GLU A 165 -6.33 -6.51 -8.91
CA GLU A 165 -6.34 -7.29 -7.67
C GLU A 165 -4.91 -7.51 -7.16
N LEU A 166 -4.71 -7.37 -5.85
CA LEU A 166 -3.62 -8.02 -5.13
C LEU A 166 -4.14 -9.35 -4.60
N ARG A 167 -3.45 -10.45 -4.88
CA ARG A 167 -3.75 -11.76 -4.30
C ARG A 167 -2.63 -12.13 -3.36
N LEU A 168 -2.98 -12.33 -2.09
CA LEU A 168 -2.08 -12.83 -1.07
C LEU A 168 -2.53 -14.23 -0.68
N THR A 169 -1.72 -15.23 -1.05
CA THR A 169 -1.86 -16.58 -0.50
C THR A 169 -1.03 -16.64 0.76
N ALA A 170 -1.69 -16.41 1.90
CA ALA A 170 -1.07 -16.64 3.20
C ALA A 170 -0.97 -18.16 3.47
N PRO A 171 0.06 -18.63 4.19
CA PRO A 171 0.11 -20.02 4.66
C PRO A 171 -1.15 -20.38 5.45
N GLY A 172 -1.62 -21.62 5.33
CA GLY A 172 -2.93 -22.02 5.85
C GLY A 172 -3.15 -21.85 7.36
N GLU A 173 -2.06 -21.69 8.13
CA GLU A 173 -2.11 -21.48 9.59
C GLU A 173 -2.14 -19.99 9.99
N TRP A 174 -1.97 -19.07 9.02
CA TRP A 174 -1.98 -17.64 9.30
C TRP A 174 -3.40 -17.10 9.37
N LYS A 175 -3.72 -16.40 10.47
CA LYS A 175 -5.05 -15.84 10.71
C LYS A 175 -4.99 -14.33 10.62
N LEU A 176 -5.78 -13.75 9.72
CA LEU A 176 -5.87 -12.29 9.55
C LEU A 176 -6.44 -11.65 10.82
N GLU A 177 -5.66 -10.78 11.45
CA GLU A 177 -6.06 -9.97 12.62
C GLU A 177 -6.42 -8.53 12.24
N TYR A 178 -5.78 -8.00 11.20
CA TYR A 178 -5.97 -6.62 10.77
C TYR A 178 -5.98 -6.47 9.26
N TYR A 179 -6.89 -5.62 8.79
CA TYR A 179 -6.93 -5.10 7.44
C TYR A 179 -7.13 -3.58 7.47
N GLY A 180 -6.28 -2.87 6.76
CA GLY A 180 -6.46 -1.45 6.42
C GLY A 180 -6.04 -1.22 4.97
N GLY A 181 -6.71 -0.33 4.25
CA GLY A 181 -6.42 -0.16 2.83
C GLY A 181 -7.50 0.56 2.04
N THR A 182 -7.23 0.76 0.76
CA THR A 182 -8.16 1.35 -0.21
C THR A 182 -8.93 0.32 -1.03
N GLY A 183 -8.62 -0.96 -0.89
CA GLY A 183 -9.27 -2.05 -1.60
C GLY A 183 -10.44 -2.67 -0.83
N ASP A 184 -11.07 -3.66 -1.45
CA ASP A 184 -12.08 -4.50 -0.80
C ASP A 184 -11.54 -5.92 -0.66
N ILE A 185 -11.65 -6.50 0.54
CA ILE A 185 -11.36 -7.94 0.72
C ILE A 185 -12.47 -8.74 0.06
N LEU A 186 -12.08 -9.61 -0.87
CA LEU A 186 -12.98 -10.61 -1.45
C LEU A 186 -12.86 -11.92 -0.65
N THR A 187 -14.00 -12.57 -0.44
CA THR A 187 -14.06 -13.87 0.24
C THR A 187 -13.47 -14.98 -0.63
N GLY A 188 -12.64 -15.85 -0.04
CA GLY A 188 -12.07 -17.02 -0.71
C GLY A 188 -10.97 -17.68 0.11
N ASP A 189 -10.39 -18.76 -0.44
CA ASP A 189 -9.27 -19.50 0.18
C ASP A 189 -7.94 -18.73 0.12
N VAL A 190 -7.87 -17.72 -0.73
CA VAL A 190 -6.76 -16.78 -0.89
C VAL A 190 -7.28 -15.41 -0.49
N LEU A 191 -6.50 -14.65 0.29
CA LEU A 191 -6.86 -13.27 0.60
C LEU A 191 -6.71 -12.45 -0.67
N ARG A 192 -7.83 -11.98 -1.22
CA ARG A 192 -7.84 -11.15 -2.43
C ARG A 192 -8.28 -9.76 -2.06
N VAL A 193 -7.50 -8.76 -2.48
CA VAL A 193 -7.79 -7.36 -2.27
C VAL A 193 -7.96 -6.72 -3.63
N ARG A 194 -9.21 -6.36 -3.95
CA ARG A 194 -9.50 -5.65 -5.19
C ARG A 194 -9.23 -4.17 -5.02
N PHE A 195 -8.39 -3.59 -5.85
CA PHE A 195 -8.10 -2.16 -5.80
C PHE A 195 -9.13 -1.36 -6.59
N SER A 196 -9.31 -0.10 -6.19
CA SER A 196 -10.15 0.81 -6.96
C SER A 196 -9.39 1.25 -8.21
N SER A 197 -9.99 1.04 -9.38
CA SER A 197 -9.48 1.56 -10.66
C SER A 197 -9.52 3.09 -10.74
N MET A 198 -10.34 3.72 -9.89
CA MET A 198 -10.55 5.17 -9.85
C MET A 198 -9.58 5.91 -8.92
N LYS A 199 -8.76 5.19 -8.14
CA LYS A 199 -7.75 5.77 -7.26
C LYS A 199 -6.35 5.58 -7.83
N ARG A 200 -5.55 6.65 -7.80
CA ARG A 200 -4.13 6.61 -8.16
C ARG A 200 -3.28 5.98 -7.08
N ASP A 201 -3.65 6.25 -5.82
CA ASP A 201 -2.92 5.82 -4.64
C ASP A 201 -3.71 4.69 -3.99
N ASN A 202 -3.32 3.46 -4.30
CA ASN A 202 -3.89 2.29 -3.64
C ASN A 202 -2.91 1.75 -2.62
N TYR A 203 -3.42 1.23 -1.52
CA TYR A 203 -2.58 0.54 -0.55
C TYR A 203 -3.37 -0.49 0.23
N VAL A 204 -2.64 -1.41 0.83
CA VAL A 204 -3.14 -2.37 1.79
C VAL A 204 -2.10 -2.60 2.87
N VAL A 205 -2.60 -2.78 4.10
CA VAL A 205 -1.85 -3.16 5.28
C VAL A 205 -2.57 -4.36 5.89
N LEU A 206 -1.83 -5.44 6.07
CA LEU A 206 -2.33 -6.71 6.57
C LEU A 206 -1.54 -7.08 7.81
N ALA A 207 -2.22 -7.51 8.87
CA ALA A 207 -1.58 -8.19 10.00
C ALA A 207 -2.15 -9.59 10.16
N PHE A 208 -1.27 -10.55 10.43
CA PHE A 208 -1.61 -11.93 10.68
C PHE A 208 -1.08 -12.36 12.04
N GLU A 209 -1.88 -13.14 12.76
CA GLU A 209 -1.41 -14.08 13.78
C GLU A 209 -0.78 -15.27 13.05
N THR A 210 0.43 -15.68 13.45
CA THR A 210 1.17 -16.78 12.81
C THR A 210 1.63 -17.79 13.84
N ASP A 211 1.80 -19.04 13.43
CA ASP A 211 2.39 -20.13 14.23
C ASP A 211 3.93 -20.02 14.32
N GLY A 212 4.50 -19.10 13.55
CA GLY A 212 5.93 -18.82 13.47
C GLY A 212 6.69 -19.66 12.46
N SER A 213 6.00 -20.41 11.61
CA SER A 213 6.61 -21.04 10.46
C SER A 213 6.98 -19.98 9.42
N LEU A 214 8.29 -19.79 9.24
CA LEU A 214 8.89 -18.93 8.21
C LEU A 214 9.25 -19.71 6.95
N ASP A 215 9.06 -21.04 6.96
CA ASP A 215 9.51 -21.94 5.89
C ASP A 215 8.73 -21.74 4.57
N HIS A 216 7.56 -21.12 4.66
CA HIS A 216 6.69 -20.80 3.54
C HIS A 216 6.28 -19.32 3.61
N PRO A 217 7.07 -18.40 3.02
CA PRO A 217 6.67 -17.00 2.95
C PRO A 217 5.36 -16.85 2.17
N PRO A 218 4.56 -15.82 2.47
CA PRO A 218 3.30 -15.59 1.77
C PRO A 218 3.56 -15.33 0.28
N GLN A 219 2.73 -15.89 -0.59
CA GLN A 219 2.82 -15.59 -2.02
C GLN A 219 1.99 -14.33 -2.31
N ILE A 220 2.62 -13.36 -2.98
CA ILE A 220 1.98 -12.11 -3.36
C ILE A 220 1.93 -12.06 -4.87
N GLU A 221 0.75 -11.90 -5.43
CA GLU A 221 0.51 -11.71 -6.86
C GLU A 221 -0.25 -10.41 -7.08
N VAL A 222 -0.04 -9.79 -8.24
CA VAL A 222 -0.90 -8.73 -8.75
C VAL A 222 -1.52 -9.16 -10.06
N VAL A 223 -2.78 -8.76 -10.26
CA VAL A 223 -3.52 -9.01 -11.49
C VAL A 223 -3.62 -7.71 -12.27
N ILE A 224 -3.20 -7.75 -13.53
CA ILE A 224 -3.22 -6.60 -14.44
C ILE A 224 -3.80 -7.08 -15.77
N ASP A 225 -4.90 -6.47 -16.21
CA ASP A 225 -5.60 -6.82 -17.46
C ASP A 225 -5.90 -8.34 -17.58
N GLY A 226 -6.27 -8.97 -16.46
CA GLY A 226 -6.53 -10.41 -16.35
C GLY A 226 -5.30 -11.31 -16.18
N ASP A 227 -4.08 -10.81 -16.40
CA ASP A 227 -2.84 -11.56 -16.24
C ASP A 227 -2.30 -11.48 -14.81
N SER A 228 -1.80 -12.60 -14.27
CA SER A 228 -1.28 -12.68 -12.89
C SER A 228 0.24 -12.66 -12.86
N TYR A 229 0.80 -11.67 -12.15
CA TYR A 229 2.24 -11.49 -11.94
C TYR A 229 2.62 -11.79 -10.50
N LEU A 230 3.43 -12.84 -10.31
CA LEU A 230 3.91 -13.25 -8.99
C LEU A 230 5.05 -12.33 -8.53
N LEU A 231 4.81 -11.57 -7.47
CA LEU A 231 5.72 -10.62 -6.84
C LEU A 231 6.57 -11.26 -5.73
N LEU A 232 6.14 -12.37 -5.15
CA LEU A 232 6.91 -13.08 -4.13
C LEU A 232 6.73 -14.59 -4.34
N ARG A 233 7.84 -15.32 -4.48
CA ARG A 233 7.86 -16.79 -4.62
C ARG A 233 8.25 -17.45 -3.30
N ASP A 234 7.70 -18.64 -3.06
CA ASP A 234 8.28 -19.59 -2.12
C ASP A 234 9.75 -19.85 -2.48
N TYR A 235 10.62 -19.76 -1.48
CA TYR A 235 11.99 -20.25 -1.60
C TYR A 235 11.96 -21.77 -1.74
N SER A 236 11.81 -22.27 -2.97
CA SER A 236 12.30 -23.60 -3.30
C SER A 236 13.71 -23.44 -3.86
N SER A 237 14.67 -23.90 -3.06
CA SER A 237 16.07 -24.01 -3.43
C SER A 237 16.22 -24.83 -4.71
N THR A 238 16.83 -24.23 -5.73
CA THR A 238 17.78 -24.90 -6.64
C THR A 238 18.94 -23.96 -6.91
#